data_AF-A0AAV6LAP2-F1
#
_entry.id   AF-A0AAV6LAP2-F1
#
_cell.length_a   1.000
_cell.length_b   1.000
_cell.length_c   1.000
_cell.angle_alpha   90.00
_cell.angle_beta   90.00
_cell.angle_gamma   90.00
#
_symmetry.space_group_name_H-M   'P 1'
#
loop_
_entity.id
_entity.type
_entity.pdbx_description
1 polymer ?
#
loop_
_entity_poly.entity_id
_entity_poly.type
_entity_poly.pdbx_seq_one_letter_code
_entity_poly.pdbx_strand_id
1 'polypeptide(L)'
;MLGMNKKALAILMRTKMRPLSPASQSKISHMQLSPGGGNKLSTQNANASTNTEREFEVVRESMNSAITMNKTEVLDALLNDFSEGYFSLSGENRRKLLLILAREHDLNRTQVHELIKQYLGLEIPHAEPTNHEEESRLAAFYRVERNLRQALKPMYEVLFERLNTHPGGLRFLSIIRADIVSILEEESIASLRALDSYLKEKLITWLSPAALELHQITWDDPASLLEKIVAYEAVHPISNLIDLKRRLGVGRRCFGYLHPAIPG
;
A
#
# COMPACT_ATOMS: atom_id res chain seq x y z
N MET A 1 9.08 57.22 -6.31
CA MET A 1 8.24 56.99 -7.51
C MET A 1 8.71 55.68 -8.11
N LEU A 2 7.92 54.64 -8.37
CA LEU A 2 6.49 54.53 -8.64
C LEU A 2 5.84 53.46 -7.73
N GLY A 3 4.67 53.79 -7.19
CA GLY A 3 3.80 52.84 -6.51
C GLY A 3 3.05 51.98 -7.53
N MET A 4 3.14 50.67 -7.38
CA MET A 4 2.29 49.74 -8.12
C MET A 4 0.99 49.45 -7.35
N ASN A 5 -0.07 49.34 -8.14
CA ASN A 5 -1.44 49.71 -7.85
C ASN A 5 -2.24 48.56 -7.21
N LYS A 6 -2.87 48.80 -6.04
CA LYS A 6 -3.69 47.84 -5.25
C LYS A 6 -4.98 47.33 -5.94
N LYS A 7 -5.17 47.58 -7.25
CA LYS A 7 -6.38 47.20 -8.01
C LYS A 7 -6.23 45.93 -8.85
N ALA A 8 -5.02 45.39 -9.01
CA ALA A 8 -4.81 44.16 -9.79
C ALA A 8 -5.16 42.86 -9.02
N LEU A 9 -5.40 42.92 -7.70
CA LEU A 9 -5.76 41.74 -6.89
C LEU A 9 -7.29 41.48 -6.83
N ALA A 10 -8.12 42.30 -7.47
CA ALA A 10 -9.58 42.24 -7.33
C ALA A 10 -10.32 41.61 -8.53
N ILE A 11 -9.59 41.04 -9.50
CA ILE A 11 -10.17 40.44 -10.71
C ILE A 11 -9.68 39.00 -10.86
N LEU A 12 -9.97 38.14 -9.88
CA LEU A 12 -9.97 36.68 -10.09
C LEU A 12 -10.91 35.92 -9.13
N MET A 13 -11.93 36.60 -8.59
CA MET A 13 -12.88 36.03 -7.63
C MET A 13 -14.30 36.50 -7.93
N ARG A 14 -14.79 36.29 -9.17
CA ARG A 14 -16.22 36.43 -9.51
C ARG A 14 -16.63 35.47 -10.63
N THR A 15 -16.64 34.18 -10.34
CA THR A 15 -17.48 33.21 -11.06
C THR A 15 -18.65 32.84 -10.17
N LYS A 16 -19.84 33.21 -10.63
CA LYS A 16 -21.11 33.11 -9.92
C LYS A 16 -21.56 31.64 -9.93
N MET A 17 -21.56 30.96 -8.79
CA MET A 17 -22.16 29.62 -8.67
C MET A 17 -23.69 29.71 -8.79
N ARG A 18 -24.25 28.84 -9.61
CA ARG A 18 -25.70 28.67 -9.82
C ARG A 18 -26.32 28.10 -8.52
N PRO A 19 -27.43 28.65 -8.00
CA PRO A 19 -28.07 28.08 -6.82
C PRO A 19 -28.67 26.71 -7.15
N LEU A 20 -28.37 25.73 -6.31
CA LEU A 20 -29.08 24.45 -6.27
C LEU A 20 -30.54 24.70 -5.86
N SER A 21 -31.46 24.16 -6.65
CA SER A 21 -32.89 24.19 -6.37
C SER A 21 -33.22 23.49 -5.04
N PRO A 22 -34.07 24.05 -4.19
CA PRO A 22 -34.58 23.34 -3.03
C PRO A 22 -35.64 22.32 -3.47
N ALA A 23 -35.33 21.03 -3.28
CA ALA A 23 -36.33 19.98 -3.25
C ALA A 23 -37.05 20.02 -1.91
N SER A 24 -38.39 20.11 -1.92
CA SER A 24 -39.34 19.32 -1.09
C SER A 24 -40.68 20.04 -0.88
N GLN A 25 -41.65 19.78 -1.76
CA GLN A 25 -43.07 19.76 -1.40
C GLN A 25 -43.76 18.67 -2.21
N SER A 26 -43.88 17.48 -1.64
CA SER A 26 -44.82 16.47 -2.14
C SER A 26 -45.89 16.21 -1.10
N LYS A 27 -47.12 16.49 -1.52
CA LYS A 27 -48.37 16.41 -0.80
C LYS A 27 -48.62 15.03 -0.20
N ILE A 28 -49.18 15.04 1.00
CA ILE A 28 -49.84 13.91 1.65
C ILE A 28 -51.09 13.57 0.83
N SER A 29 -51.18 12.34 0.33
CA SER A 29 -52.44 11.75 -0.15
C SER A 29 -52.57 10.33 0.37
N HIS A 30 -53.69 10.09 1.04
CA HIS A 30 -54.11 8.85 1.68
C HIS A 30 -54.62 7.82 0.65
N MET A 31 -54.28 6.55 0.91
CA MET A 31 -54.99 5.29 0.63
C MET A 31 -55.42 4.92 -0.81
N GLN A 32 -54.88 3.78 -1.29
CA GLN A 32 -55.66 2.55 -1.52
C GLN A 32 -54.75 1.34 -1.80
N LEU A 33 -54.97 0.26 -1.06
CA LEU A 33 -54.38 -1.07 -1.28
C LEU A 33 -55.19 -1.84 -2.31
N SER A 34 -54.53 -2.43 -3.31
CA SER A 34 -54.97 -3.65 -4.00
C SER A 34 -53.76 -4.35 -4.65
N PRO A 35 -53.74 -5.70 -4.74
CA PRO A 35 -52.53 -6.47 -4.97
C PRO A 35 -52.35 -6.83 -6.46
N GLY A 36 -51.11 -6.81 -6.95
CA GLY A 36 -50.82 -7.31 -8.30
C GLY A 36 -49.37 -7.12 -8.75
N GLY A 37 -48.55 -8.16 -8.58
CA GLY A 37 -47.53 -8.64 -9.52
C GLY A 37 -46.38 -7.72 -9.99
N GLY A 38 -45.14 -8.16 -9.73
CA GLY A 38 -44.01 -7.89 -10.65
C GLY A 38 -42.66 -7.60 -10.01
N ASN A 39 -41.82 -8.63 -9.91
CA ASN A 39 -40.39 -8.57 -9.57
C ASN A 39 -39.62 -7.44 -10.30
N LYS A 40 -39.18 -6.41 -9.58
CA LYS A 40 -38.13 -5.46 -10.04
C LYS A 40 -37.14 -5.02 -8.95
N LEU A 41 -37.11 -5.70 -7.79
CA LEU A 41 -36.18 -5.36 -6.69
C LEU A 41 -34.93 -6.26 -6.62
N SER A 42 -34.89 -7.37 -7.38
CA SER A 42 -33.78 -8.33 -7.35
C SER A 42 -32.69 -8.10 -8.40
N THR A 43 -32.97 -7.37 -9.47
CA THR A 43 -32.05 -7.24 -10.62
C THR A 43 -30.95 -6.20 -10.40
N GLN A 44 -31.17 -5.17 -9.57
CA GLN A 44 -30.15 -4.15 -9.30
C GLN A 44 -29.09 -4.62 -8.30
N ASN A 45 -29.47 -5.37 -7.26
CA ASN A 45 -28.52 -5.93 -6.29
C ASN A 45 -27.68 -7.07 -6.87
N ALA A 46 -28.27 -7.91 -7.76
CA ALA A 46 -27.52 -8.95 -8.45
C ALA A 46 -26.45 -8.36 -9.38
N ASN A 47 -26.79 -7.32 -10.15
CA ASN A 47 -25.84 -6.67 -11.05
C ASN A 47 -24.70 -5.97 -10.31
N ALA A 48 -24.99 -5.28 -9.20
CA ALA A 48 -23.97 -4.63 -8.38
C ALA A 48 -23.01 -5.66 -7.75
N SER A 49 -23.54 -6.74 -7.16
CA SER A 49 -22.73 -7.82 -6.58
C SER A 49 -21.86 -8.51 -7.64
N THR A 50 -22.38 -8.74 -8.86
CA THR A 50 -21.57 -9.32 -9.94
C THR A 50 -20.49 -8.37 -10.45
N ASN A 51 -20.72 -7.05 -10.38
CA ASN A 51 -19.73 -6.07 -10.80
C ASN A 51 -18.60 -5.96 -9.78
N THR A 52 -18.92 -5.93 -8.48
CA THR A 52 -17.93 -5.95 -7.39
C THR A 52 -17.04 -7.19 -7.43
N GLU A 53 -17.61 -8.36 -7.72
CA GLU A 53 -16.81 -9.60 -7.82
C GLU A 53 -15.89 -9.57 -9.06
N ARG A 54 -16.37 -9.06 -10.20
CA ARG A 54 -15.52 -8.89 -11.39
C ARG A 54 -14.39 -7.91 -11.15
N GLU A 55 -14.67 -6.77 -10.52
CA GLU A 55 -13.64 -5.78 -10.16
C GLU A 55 -12.60 -6.41 -9.23
N PHE A 56 -13.03 -7.15 -8.21
CA PHE A 56 -12.14 -7.90 -7.34
C PHE A 56 -11.25 -8.88 -8.11
N GLU A 57 -11.83 -9.68 -9.01
CA GLU A 57 -11.08 -10.65 -9.80
C GLU A 57 -10.05 -9.99 -10.72
N VAL A 58 -10.37 -8.86 -11.35
CA VAL A 58 -9.41 -8.11 -12.18
C VAL A 58 -8.21 -7.63 -11.34
N VAL A 59 -8.45 -7.10 -10.13
CA VAL A 59 -7.37 -6.66 -9.23
C VAL A 59 -6.55 -7.84 -8.71
N ARG A 60 -7.20 -8.97 -8.44
CA ARG A 60 -6.51 -10.20 -8.04
C ARG A 60 -5.62 -10.74 -9.16
N GLU A 61 -6.10 -10.71 -10.40
CA GLU A 61 -5.33 -11.13 -11.58
C GLU A 61 -4.15 -10.20 -11.87
N SER A 62 -4.31 -8.88 -11.74
CA SER A 62 -3.19 -7.94 -11.89
C SER A 62 -2.12 -8.15 -10.82
N MET A 63 -2.52 -8.37 -9.55
CA MET A 63 -1.62 -8.75 -8.46
C MET A 63 -0.84 -10.04 -8.77
N ASN A 64 -1.54 -11.09 -9.18
CA ASN A 64 -0.93 -12.38 -9.51
C ASN A 64 0.03 -12.28 -10.70
N SER A 65 -0.34 -11.51 -11.72
CA SER A 65 0.50 -11.25 -12.89
C SER A 65 1.76 -10.47 -12.50
N ALA A 66 1.61 -9.47 -11.62
CA ALA A 66 2.72 -8.70 -11.06
C ALA A 66 3.68 -9.54 -10.19
N ILE A 67 3.28 -10.71 -9.71
CA ILE A 67 4.16 -11.66 -9.00
C ILE A 67 4.84 -12.63 -9.97
N THR A 68 4.09 -13.15 -10.94
CA THR A 68 4.51 -14.32 -11.75
C THR A 68 5.16 -13.95 -13.09
N MET A 69 4.86 -12.79 -13.65
CA MET A 69 5.37 -12.42 -14.98
C MET A 69 6.87 -12.07 -14.93
N ASN A 70 7.61 -12.57 -15.93
CA ASN A 70 9.04 -12.27 -16.12
C ASN A 70 9.30 -11.19 -17.19
N LYS A 71 8.29 -10.82 -17.99
CA LYS A 71 8.43 -9.81 -19.06
C LYS A 71 8.37 -8.41 -18.45
N THR A 72 9.46 -7.66 -18.58
CA THR A 72 9.61 -6.30 -18.03
C THR A 72 8.80 -5.25 -18.78
N GLU A 73 8.52 -5.45 -20.07
CA GLU A 73 7.89 -4.43 -20.94
C GLU A 73 6.46 -4.02 -20.55
N VAL A 74 5.74 -4.87 -19.79
CA VAL A 74 4.34 -4.62 -19.38
C VAL A 74 4.22 -4.48 -17.86
N LEU A 75 5.34 -4.53 -17.13
CA LEU A 75 5.30 -4.61 -15.67
C LEU A 75 4.75 -3.31 -15.04
N ASP A 76 5.15 -2.15 -15.54
CA ASP A 76 4.70 -0.86 -14.99
C ASP A 76 3.18 -0.67 -15.14
N ALA A 77 2.62 -1.07 -16.28
CA ALA A 77 1.17 -1.02 -16.49
C ALA A 77 0.44 -1.91 -15.46
N LEU A 78 0.93 -3.13 -15.24
CA LEU A 78 0.33 -4.06 -14.27
C LEU A 78 0.42 -3.55 -12.82
N LEU A 79 1.53 -2.91 -12.45
CA LEU A 79 1.71 -2.33 -11.11
C LEU A 79 0.81 -1.12 -10.91
N ASN A 80 0.59 -0.31 -11.95
CA ASN A 80 -0.39 0.79 -11.92
C ASN A 80 -1.82 0.25 -11.80
N ASP A 81 -2.20 -0.71 -12.66
CA ASP A 81 -3.52 -1.34 -12.63
C ASP A 81 -3.81 -2.00 -11.27
N PHE A 82 -2.81 -2.68 -10.69
CA PHE A 82 -2.90 -3.23 -9.35
C PHE A 82 -3.07 -2.14 -8.28
N SER A 83 -2.28 -1.08 -8.35
CA SER A 83 -2.33 0.01 -7.36
C SER A 83 -3.67 0.75 -7.41
N GLU A 84 -4.10 1.18 -8.59
CA GLU A 84 -5.38 1.86 -8.81
C GLU A 84 -6.56 0.94 -8.46
N GLY A 85 -6.48 -0.31 -8.90
CA GLY A 85 -7.46 -1.34 -8.57
C GLY A 85 -7.58 -1.59 -7.08
N TYR A 86 -6.47 -1.67 -6.35
CA TYR A 86 -6.50 -1.82 -4.90
C TYR A 86 -7.26 -0.66 -4.22
N PHE A 87 -7.05 0.57 -4.70
CA PHE A 87 -7.75 1.73 -4.15
C PHE A 87 -9.25 1.74 -4.44
N SER A 88 -9.71 1.15 -5.54
CA SER A 88 -11.14 1.05 -5.86
C SER A 88 -11.87 -0.03 -5.05
N LEU A 89 -11.16 -1.01 -4.47
CA LEU A 89 -11.77 -2.04 -3.64
C LEU A 89 -12.34 -1.50 -2.32
N SER A 90 -13.43 -2.11 -1.87
CA SER A 90 -13.95 -1.95 -0.51
C SER A 90 -12.97 -2.49 0.54
N GLY A 91 -13.09 -2.05 1.80
CA GLY A 91 -12.25 -2.54 2.89
C GLY A 91 -12.31 -4.07 3.05
N GLU A 92 -13.49 -4.66 2.88
CA GLU A 92 -13.68 -6.12 2.92
C GLU A 92 -12.93 -6.82 1.77
N ASN A 93 -12.99 -6.26 0.55
CA ASN A 93 -12.28 -6.81 -0.60
C ASN A 93 -10.77 -6.63 -0.51
N ARG A 94 -10.29 -5.51 0.04
CA ARG A 94 -8.86 -5.33 0.35
C ARG A 94 -8.40 -6.37 1.37
N ARG A 95 -9.17 -6.59 2.43
CA ARG A 95 -8.90 -7.65 3.42
C ARG A 95 -8.85 -9.03 2.74
N LYS A 96 -9.85 -9.38 1.92
CA LYS A 96 -9.88 -10.63 1.14
C LYS A 96 -8.63 -10.79 0.27
N LEU A 97 -8.24 -9.74 -0.44
CA LEU A 97 -7.08 -9.74 -1.32
C LEU A 97 -5.76 -9.91 -0.56
N LEU A 98 -5.58 -9.21 0.56
CA LEU A 98 -4.39 -9.34 1.40
C LEU A 98 -4.26 -10.74 2.02
N LEU A 99 -5.38 -11.38 2.35
CA LEU A 99 -5.39 -12.77 2.81
C LEU A 99 -4.99 -13.75 1.71
N ILE A 100 -5.42 -13.51 0.47
CA ILE A 100 -4.98 -14.28 -0.70
C ILE A 100 -3.47 -14.10 -0.90
N LEU A 101 -2.98 -12.85 -0.90
CA LEU A 101 -1.54 -12.56 -0.99
C LEU A 101 -0.74 -13.29 0.09
N ALA A 102 -1.19 -13.25 1.34
CA ALA A 102 -0.52 -13.88 2.48
C ALA A 102 -0.54 -15.41 2.47
N ARG A 103 -1.51 -16.05 1.79
CA ARG A 103 -1.68 -17.51 1.82
C ARG A 103 -1.19 -18.20 0.56
N GLU A 104 -1.53 -17.64 -0.60
CA GLU A 104 -1.23 -18.24 -1.90
C GLU A 104 0.16 -17.88 -2.40
N HIS A 105 0.69 -16.72 -2.00
CA HIS A 105 2.01 -16.22 -2.44
C HIS A 105 3.06 -16.21 -1.32
N ASP A 106 2.89 -17.08 -0.33
CA ASP A 106 3.89 -17.30 0.72
C ASP A 106 5.00 -18.26 0.24
N LEU A 107 5.39 -19.26 1.03
CA LEU A 107 6.43 -20.23 0.67
C LEU A 107 5.86 -21.41 -0.14
N ASN A 108 6.64 -21.88 -1.11
CA ASN A 108 6.44 -23.20 -1.69
C ASN A 108 6.89 -24.28 -0.69
N ARG A 109 5.98 -24.65 0.21
CA ARG A 109 6.23 -25.61 1.29
C ARG A 109 6.68 -26.98 0.79
N THR A 110 6.23 -27.39 -0.40
CA THR A 110 6.65 -28.65 -1.04
C THR A 110 8.14 -28.60 -1.38
N GLN A 111 8.59 -27.53 -2.05
CA GLN A 111 9.99 -27.33 -2.41
C GLN A 111 10.88 -27.20 -1.16
N VAL A 112 10.44 -26.46 -0.14
CA VAL A 112 11.17 -26.33 1.14
C VAL A 112 11.35 -27.71 1.79
N HIS A 113 10.30 -28.52 1.84
CA HIS A 113 10.36 -29.85 2.44
C HIS A 113 11.30 -30.79 1.68
N GLU A 114 11.33 -30.75 0.35
CA GLU A 114 12.27 -31.52 -0.47
C GLU A 114 13.72 -31.11 -0.21
N LEU A 115 14.01 -29.80 -0.12
CA LEU A 115 15.35 -29.30 0.17
C LEU A 115 15.82 -29.65 1.58
N ILE A 116 14.93 -29.64 2.58
CA ILE A 116 15.25 -30.09 3.94
C ILE A 116 15.60 -31.58 3.95
N LYS A 117 14.85 -32.42 3.22
CA LYS A 117 15.19 -33.85 3.09
C LYS A 117 16.55 -34.06 2.44
N GLN A 118 16.87 -33.27 1.40
CA GLN A 118 18.20 -33.30 0.78
C GLN A 118 19.29 -32.89 1.76
N TYR A 119 19.06 -31.87 2.58
CA TYR A 119 20.01 -31.39 3.58
C TYR A 119 20.28 -32.44 4.67
N LEU A 120 19.23 -33.06 5.20
CA LEU A 120 19.34 -34.10 6.24
C LEU A 120 19.99 -35.39 5.73
N GLY A 121 19.98 -35.62 4.41
CA GLY A 121 20.64 -36.76 3.78
C GLY A 121 22.15 -36.57 3.59
N LEU A 122 22.72 -35.40 3.88
CA LEU A 122 24.15 -35.15 3.78
C LEU A 122 24.88 -35.67 5.04
N GLU A 123 25.97 -36.40 4.82
CA GLU A 123 26.85 -36.83 5.91
C GLU A 123 27.60 -35.61 6.49
N ILE A 124 27.51 -35.42 7.81
CA ILE A 124 28.23 -34.36 8.50
C ILE A 124 29.74 -34.71 8.46
N PRO A 125 30.63 -33.79 8.03
CA PRO A 125 32.06 -34.06 8.02
C PRO A 125 32.55 -34.41 9.44
N HIS A 126 33.20 -35.56 9.58
CA HIS A 126 33.93 -35.94 10.79
C HIS A 126 35.40 -35.53 10.68
N ALA A 127 36.03 -35.30 11.84
CA ALA A 127 37.27 -34.53 12.03
C ALA A 127 38.56 -35.04 11.35
N GLU A 128 38.53 -36.10 10.54
CA GLU A 128 39.71 -36.58 9.80
C GLU A 128 39.39 -36.96 8.36
N PRO A 129 39.45 -36.01 7.42
CA PRO A 129 39.47 -36.35 6.00
C PRO A 129 40.61 -35.66 5.24
N THR A 130 40.94 -36.21 4.08
CA THR A 130 41.89 -35.63 3.12
C THR A 130 41.28 -34.39 2.46
N ASN A 131 42.03 -33.30 2.35
CA ASN A 131 41.54 -31.96 1.95
C ASN A 131 40.59 -31.92 0.74
N HIS A 132 40.75 -32.79 -0.26
CA HIS A 132 39.93 -32.77 -1.49
C HIS A 132 38.53 -33.40 -1.34
N GLU A 133 38.34 -34.40 -0.47
CA GLU A 133 37.03 -35.03 -0.25
C GLU A 133 36.14 -34.18 0.66
N GLU A 134 36.75 -33.43 1.59
CA GLU A 134 36.05 -32.44 2.41
C GLU A 134 35.45 -31.30 1.59
N GLU A 135 36.24 -30.75 0.67
CA GLU A 135 35.82 -29.61 -0.16
C GLU A 135 34.61 -29.99 -1.04
N SER A 136 34.60 -31.20 -1.60
CA SER A 136 33.47 -31.72 -2.36
C SER A 136 32.21 -31.91 -1.50
N ARG A 137 32.36 -32.42 -0.27
CA ARG A 137 31.25 -32.59 0.68
C ARG A 137 30.67 -31.24 1.11
N LEU A 138 31.52 -30.28 1.47
CA LEU A 138 31.09 -28.92 1.84
C LEU A 138 30.42 -28.20 0.66
N ALA A 139 30.88 -28.41 -0.58
CA ALA A 139 30.21 -27.85 -1.75
C ALA A 139 28.74 -28.30 -1.87
N ALA A 140 28.43 -29.55 -1.50
CA ALA A 140 27.05 -30.02 -1.47
C ALA A 140 26.21 -29.29 -0.41
N PHE A 141 26.74 -29.10 0.81
CA PHE A 141 26.10 -28.30 1.86
C PHE A 141 25.81 -26.88 1.38
N TYR A 142 26.83 -26.17 0.86
CA TYR A 142 26.66 -24.79 0.40
C TYR A 142 25.59 -24.65 -0.70
N ARG A 143 25.51 -25.62 -1.61
CA ARG A 143 24.49 -25.63 -2.66
C ARG A 143 23.09 -25.80 -2.07
N VAL A 144 22.88 -26.79 -1.19
CA VAL A 144 21.56 -27.05 -0.58
C VAL A 144 21.14 -25.90 0.32
N GLU A 145 22.05 -25.35 1.12
CA GLU A 145 21.77 -24.17 1.98
C GLU A 145 21.42 -22.93 1.18
N ARG A 146 22.13 -22.69 0.06
CA ARG A 146 21.78 -21.59 -0.86
C ARG A 146 20.38 -21.77 -1.42
N ASN A 147 20.04 -22.99 -1.86
CA ASN A 147 18.71 -23.29 -2.39
C ASN A 147 17.64 -23.16 -1.31
N LEU A 148 17.92 -23.58 -0.08
CA LEU A 148 17.01 -23.45 1.05
C LEU A 148 16.77 -21.98 1.42
N ARG A 149 17.83 -21.16 1.49
CA ARG A 149 17.71 -19.70 1.66
C ARG A 149 16.83 -19.08 0.59
N GLN A 150 16.95 -19.52 -0.66
CA GLN A 150 16.11 -19.02 -1.76
C GLN A 150 14.66 -19.52 -1.65
N ALA A 151 14.43 -20.78 -1.27
CA ALA A 151 13.09 -21.35 -1.15
C ALA A 151 12.31 -20.83 0.09
N LEU A 152 13.03 -20.35 1.11
CA LEU A 152 12.47 -19.70 2.30
C LEU A 152 12.11 -18.22 2.08
N LYS A 153 12.34 -17.69 0.88
CA LYS A 153 11.83 -16.38 0.49
C LYS A 153 10.37 -16.51 0.03
N PRO A 154 9.45 -15.71 0.58
CA PRO A 154 8.05 -15.73 0.15
C PRO A 154 7.89 -15.18 -1.27
N MET A 155 6.94 -15.70 -2.03
CA MET A 155 6.70 -15.26 -3.41
C MET A 155 6.25 -13.80 -3.49
N TYR A 156 5.52 -13.31 -2.49
CA TYR A 156 5.13 -11.90 -2.38
C TYR A 156 6.34 -10.94 -2.22
N GLU A 157 7.57 -11.42 -1.92
CA GLU A 157 8.80 -10.60 -1.98
C GLU A 157 8.94 -9.95 -3.35
N VAL A 158 8.65 -10.71 -4.42
CA VAL A 158 8.78 -10.23 -5.80
C VAL A 158 7.89 -9.01 -6.04
N LEU A 159 6.65 -9.02 -5.56
CA LEU A 159 5.74 -7.89 -5.66
C LEU A 159 6.29 -6.68 -4.89
N PHE A 160 6.79 -6.89 -3.68
CA PHE A 160 7.31 -5.79 -2.85
C PHE A 160 8.53 -5.14 -3.47
N GLU A 161 9.49 -5.91 -3.97
CA GLU A 161 10.67 -5.37 -4.66
C GLU A 161 10.28 -4.59 -5.93
N ARG A 162 9.34 -5.12 -6.71
CA ARG A 162 8.83 -4.46 -7.92
C ARG A 162 8.15 -3.13 -7.59
N LEU A 163 7.29 -3.12 -6.57
CA LEU A 163 6.65 -1.90 -6.07
C LEU A 163 7.67 -0.89 -5.53
N ASN A 164 8.70 -1.34 -4.81
CA ASN A 164 9.73 -0.45 -4.29
C ASN A 164 10.47 0.30 -5.42
N THR A 165 10.69 -0.35 -6.55
CA THR A 165 11.30 0.28 -7.75
C THR A 165 10.32 1.10 -8.58
N HIS A 166 9.01 0.95 -8.37
CA HIS A 166 7.98 1.65 -9.13
C HIS A 166 7.72 3.06 -8.57
N PRO A 167 7.53 4.09 -9.42
CA PRO A 167 7.14 5.42 -8.98
C PRO A 167 5.91 5.40 -8.05
N GLY A 168 6.04 5.96 -6.84
CA GLY A 168 4.97 5.97 -5.83
C GLY A 168 4.69 4.62 -5.16
N GLY A 169 5.38 3.54 -5.53
CA GLY A 169 5.12 2.21 -4.99
C GLY A 169 5.56 2.05 -3.54
N LEU A 170 6.61 2.75 -3.08
CA LEU A 170 6.98 2.77 -1.65
C LEU A 170 5.90 3.40 -0.76
N ARG A 171 5.22 4.46 -1.26
CA ARG A 171 4.03 5.03 -0.60
C ARG A 171 2.90 3.99 -0.56
N PHE A 172 2.67 3.30 -1.67
CA PHE A 172 1.63 2.29 -1.75
C PHE A 172 1.88 1.11 -0.81
N LEU A 173 3.13 0.62 -0.70
CA LEU A 173 3.53 -0.40 0.27
C LEU A 173 3.27 0.02 1.72
N SER A 174 3.48 1.31 2.03
CA SER A 174 3.16 1.87 3.35
C SER A 174 1.66 1.84 3.64
N ILE A 175 0.83 2.07 2.61
CA ILE A 175 -0.64 1.98 2.72
C ILE A 175 -1.09 0.52 2.87
N ILE A 176 -0.55 -0.40 2.07
CA ILE A 176 -0.80 -1.84 2.22
C ILE A 176 -0.49 -2.27 3.65
N ARG A 177 0.65 -1.84 4.21
CA ARG A 177 0.99 -2.17 5.60
C ARG A 177 0.00 -1.58 6.61
N ALA A 178 -0.46 -0.35 6.41
CA ALA A 178 -1.47 0.25 7.28
C ALA A 178 -2.78 -0.57 7.28
N ASP A 179 -3.24 -0.99 6.09
CA ASP A 179 -4.42 -1.85 5.95
C ASP A 179 -4.20 -3.22 6.62
N ILE A 180 -3.01 -3.83 6.46
CA ILE A 180 -2.63 -5.09 7.14
C ILE A 180 -2.67 -4.96 8.67
N VAL A 181 -2.07 -3.90 9.21
CA VAL A 181 -2.01 -3.66 10.66
C VAL A 181 -3.41 -3.46 11.22
N SER A 182 -4.25 -2.67 10.55
CA SER A 182 -5.66 -2.47 10.92
C SER A 182 -6.42 -3.80 11.02
N ILE A 183 -6.26 -4.68 10.03
CA ILE A 183 -6.90 -6.01 10.05
C ILE A 183 -6.37 -6.87 11.23
N LEU A 184 -5.07 -6.78 11.53
CA LEU A 184 -4.44 -7.54 12.62
C LEU A 184 -4.84 -7.05 14.03
N GLU A 185 -5.27 -5.79 14.16
CA GLU A 185 -5.84 -5.25 15.40
C GLU A 185 -7.22 -5.86 15.70
N GLU A 186 -8.00 -6.15 14.67
CA GLU A 186 -9.31 -6.79 14.79
C GLU A 186 -9.22 -8.31 14.93
N GLU A 187 -8.32 -8.95 14.16
CA GLU A 187 -8.23 -10.41 14.05
C GLU A 187 -6.78 -10.94 14.03
N SER A 188 -6.48 -11.90 14.91
CA SER A 188 -5.17 -12.54 14.94
C SER A 188 -5.02 -13.64 13.86
N ILE A 189 -4.61 -13.25 12.65
CA ILE A 189 -4.39 -14.17 11.52
C ILE A 189 -2.91 -14.44 11.28
N ALA A 190 -2.47 -15.69 11.44
CA ALA A 190 -1.04 -16.06 11.38
C ALA A 190 -0.37 -15.76 10.03
N SER A 191 -1.05 -16.06 8.90
CA SER A 191 -0.51 -15.77 7.56
C SER A 191 -0.31 -14.28 7.34
N LEU A 192 -1.25 -13.46 7.81
CA LEU A 192 -1.20 -12.01 7.67
C LEU A 192 -0.11 -11.39 8.56
N ARG A 193 0.12 -11.95 9.75
CA ARG A 193 1.25 -11.58 10.62
C ARG A 193 2.60 -11.88 9.99
N ALA A 194 2.72 -13.00 9.28
CA ALA A 194 3.93 -13.33 8.52
C ALA A 194 4.18 -12.30 7.40
N LEU A 195 3.12 -11.94 6.66
CA LEU A 195 3.16 -10.89 5.62
C LEU A 195 3.58 -9.52 6.21
N ASP A 196 2.96 -9.07 7.31
CA ASP A 196 3.36 -7.81 7.99
C ASP A 196 4.81 -7.85 8.44
N SER A 197 5.23 -8.92 9.10
CA SER A 197 6.61 -9.06 9.60
C SER A 197 7.61 -8.92 8.46
N TYR A 198 7.35 -9.59 7.34
CA TYR A 198 8.21 -9.51 6.17
C TYR A 198 8.23 -8.12 5.54
N LEU A 199 7.05 -7.50 5.34
CA LEU A 199 6.95 -6.15 4.77
C LEU A 199 7.59 -5.10 5.68
N LYS A 200 7.46 -5.25 6.99
CA LYS A 200 8.11 -4.39 8.00
C LYS A 200 9.62 -4.42 7.85
N GLU A 201 10.25 -5.59 7.75
CA GLU A 201 11.71 -5.71 7.58
C GLU A 201 12.19 -5.03 6.29
N LYS A 202 11.42 -5.17 5.20
CA LYS A 202 11.71 -4.47 3.94
C LYS A 202 11.60 -2.95 4.10
N LEU A 203 10.52 -2.46 4.72
CA LEU A 203 10.32 -1.02 4.97
C LEU A 203 11.36 -0.43 5.92
N ILE A 204 11.84 -1.17 6.93
CA ILE A 204 12.95 -0.71 7.79
C ILE A 204 14.21 -0.45 6.95
N THR A 205 14.46 -1.31 5.97
CA THR A 205 15.61 -1.17 5.06
C THR A 205 15.41 0.01 4.10
N TRP A 206 14.25 0.10 3.45
CA TRP A 206 13.96 1.12 2.44
C TRP A 206 13.72 2.52 3.01
N LEU A 207 13.20 2.62 4.23
CA LEU A 207 12.97 3.88 4.95
C LEU A 207 14.04 4.12 6.03
N SER A 208 15.25 3.60 5.82
CA SER A 208 16.35 3.81 6.76
C SER A 208 16.73 5.29 6.87
N PRO A 209 17.27 5.76 8.01
CA PRO A 209 17.66 7.16 8.17
C PRO A 209 18.63 7.68 7.10
N ALA A 210 19.44 6.81 6.50
CA ALA A 210 20.36 7.15 5.42
C ALA A 210 19.65 7.48 4.09
N ALA A 211 18.40 7.06 3.94
CA ALA A 211 17.55 7.34 2.77
C ALA A 211 16.62 8.56 2.98
N LEU A 212 16.68 9.20 4.14
CA LEU A 212 15.81 10.33 4.49
C LEU A 212 16.57 11.66 4.39
N GLU A 213 15.90 12.65 3.83
CA GLU A 213 16.37 14.02 3.74
C GLU A 213 15.77 14.85 4.87
N LEU A 214 16.63 15.52 5.65
CA LEU A 214 16.19 16.49 6.65
C LEU A 214 15.83 17.80 5.95
N HIS A 215 14.53 18.12 5.93
CA HIS A 215 14.02 19.36 5.34
C HIS A 215 13.64 20.36 6.43
N GLN A 216 14.06 21.62 6.29
CA GLN A 216 13.56 22.69 7.13
C GLN A 216 12.23 23.19 6.56
N ILE A 217 11.14 22.97 7.32
CA ILE A 217 9.81 23.39 6.93
C ILE A 217 9.61 24.86 7.32
N THR A 218 9.18 25.65 6.36
CA THR A 218 8.94 27.09 6.43
C THR A 218 7.54 27.45 5.95
N TRP A 219 7.15 28.71 6.12
CA TRP A 219 5.86 29.20 5.61
C TRP A 219 5.77 29.21 4.09
N ASP A 220 6.90 29.18 3.40
CA ASP A 220 6.98 29.26 1.94
C ASP A 220 6.90 27.87 1.27
N ASP A 221 6.86 26.80 2.06
CA ASP A 221 6.66 25.44 1.55
C ASP A 221 5.25 25.22 0.96
N PRO A 222 5.07 24.23 0.07
CA PRO A 222 3.78 23.95 -0.56
C PRO A 222 2.65 23.74 0.45
N ALA A 223 1.46 24.29 0.14
CA ALA A 223 0.28 24.16 1.01
C ALA A 223 -0.08 22.69 1.31
N SER A 224 0.14 21.77 0.36
CA SER A 224 -0.07 20.33 0.55
C SER A 224 0.80 19.73 1.66
N LEU A 225 2.06 20.19 1.79
CA LEU A 225 2.94 19.79 2.88
C LEU A 225 2.46 20.40 4.20
N LEU A 226 2.09 21.68 4.19
CA LEU A 226 1.58 22.37 5.36
C LEU A 226 0.28 21.75 5.90
N GLU A 227 -0.62 21.32 5.03
CA GLU A 227 -1.84 20.58 5.39
C GLU A 227 -1.51 19.26 6.08
N LYS A 228 -0.50 18.52 5.60
CA LYS A 228 -0.04 17.29 6.27
C LYS A 228 0.49 17.60 7.68
N ILE A 229 1.26 18.66 7.87
CA ILE A 229 1.75 19.04 9.22
C ILE A 229 0.57 19.31 10.16
N VAL A 230 -0.46 20.01 9.68
CA VAL A 230 -1.68 20.25 10.47
C VAL A 230 -2.39 18.94 10.80
N ALA A 231 -2.51 18.03 9.84
CA ALA A 231 -3.21 16.76 10.01
C ALA A 231 -2.48 15.77 10.92
N TYR A 232 -1.14 15.76 10.90
CA TYR A 232 -0.31 14.78 11.61
C TYR A 232 0.33 15.31 12.90
N GLU A 233 0.01 16.53 13.34
CA GLU A 233 0.46 17.06 14.63
C GLU A 233 -0.16 16.27 15.79
N ALA A 234 0.65 15.37 16.38
CA ALA A 234 0.20 14.42 17.39
C ALA A 234 0.30 14.94 18.84
N VAL A 235 0.97 16.08 19.09
CA VAL A 235 1.23 16.58 20.45
C VAL A 235 0.37 17.79 20.78
N HIS A 236 0.36 18.79 19.90
CA HIS A 236 -0.34 20.06 20.14
C HIS A 236 -1.15 20.47 18.92
N PRO A 237 -2.44 20.07 18.82
CA PRO A 237 -3.27 20.31 17.64
C PRO A 237 -3.22 21.74 17.13
N ILE A 238 -3.02 21.91 15.82
CA ILE A 238 -2.95 23.22 15.17
C ILE A 238 -4.36 23.70 14.87
N SER A 239 -4.81 24.74 15.58
CA SER A 239 -6.24 25.11 15.56
C SER A 239 -6.66 25.90 14.31
N ASN A 240 -5.72 26.59 13.66
CA ASN A 240 -5.98 27.38 12.46
C ASN A 240 -4.68 27.79 11.74
N LEU A 241 -4.82 28.41 10.57
CA LEU A 241 -3.72 28.85 9.72
C LEU A 241 -2.80 29.89 10.38
N ILE A 242 -3.33 30.72 11.29
CA ILE A 242 -2.55 31.74 12.01
C ILE A 242 -1.64 31.08 13.06
N ASP A 243 -2.12 30.03 13.73
CA ASP A 243 -1.31 29.21 14.64
C ASP A 243 -0.15 28.55 13.87
N LEU A 244 -0.44 27.91 12.74
CA LEU A 244 0.61 27.33 11.88
C LEU A 244 1.68 28.37 11.50
N LYS A 245 1.25 29.55 11.02
CA LYS A 245 2.17 30.63 10.65
C LYS A 245 3.04 31.08 11.82
N ARG A 246 2.50 31.11 13.03
CA ARG A 246 3.25 31.44 14.23
C ARG A 246 4.29 30.37 14.56
N ARG A 247 3.94 29.09 14.40
CA ARG A 247 4.83 27.93 14.62
C ARG A 247 5.98 27.86 13.62
N LEU A 248 5.76 28.28 12.38
CA LEU A 248 6.77 28.39 11.33
C LEU A 248 7.45 29.78 11.27
N GLY A 249 7.11 30.67 12.21
CA GLY A 249 7.55 32.06 12.20
C GLY A 249 8.95 32.28 12.79
N VAL A 250 9.33 33.56 12.91
CA VAL A 250 10.63 33.99 13.44
C VAL A 250 10.84 33.46 14.87
N GLY A 251 12.05 32.97 15.17
CA GLY A 251 12.40 32.38 16.46
C GLY A 251 11.93 30.94 16.65
N ARG A 252 11.32 30.32 15.62
CA ARG A 252 10.93 28.91 15.62
C ARG A 252 11.52 28.19 14.41
N ARG A 253 11.69 26.88 14.54
CA ARG A 253 12.18 25.98 13.50
C ARG A 253 11.36 24.71 13.52
N CYS A 254 10.91 24.29 12.35
CA CYS A 254 10.23 23.02 12.14
C CYS A 254 11.05 22.24 11.12
N PHE A 255 11.23 20.95 11.38
CA PHE A 255 11.97 20.06 10.49
C PHE A 255 11.14 18.80 10.27
N GLY A 256 11.26 18.22 9.08
CA GLY A 256 10.68 16.93 8.74
C GLY A 256 11.70 16.07 8.03
N TYR A 257 11.59 14.75 8.21
CA TYR A 257 12.30 13.79 7.37
C TYR A 257 11.43 13.46 6.16
N LEU A 258 11.98 13.65 4.97
CA LEU A 258 11.30 13.38 3.71
C LEU A 258 12.04 12.24 3.00
N HIS A 259 11.29 11.39 2.30
CA HIS A 259 11.87 10.36 1.46
C HIS A 259 11.68 10.76 -0.02
N PRO A 260 12.71 10.77 -0.88
CA PRO A 260 12.59 11.22 -2.27
C PRO A 260 11.53 10.45 -3.09
N ALA A 261 11.34 9.16 -2.78
CA ALA A 261 10.31 8.33 -3.41
C ALA A 261 8.88 8.50 -2.82
N ILE A 262 8.73 9.30 -1.77
CA ILE A 262 7.44 9.64 -1.14
C ILE A 262 7.37 11.18 -1.01
N PRO A 263 7.09 11.90 -2.10
CA PRO A 263 7.04 13.35 -2.06
C PRO A 263 5.92 13.85 -1.10
N GLY A 264 6.29 14.91 -0.37
CA GLY A 264 5.44 15.64 0.59
C GLY A 264 4.30 16.42 -0.05
#